data_AF-A0A0N5CT39-F1
#
_entry.id   AF-A0A0N5CT39-F1
#
_cell.length_a   1.000
_cell.length_b   1.000
_cell.length_c   1.000
_cell.angle_alpha   90.00
_cell.angle_beta   90.00
_cell.angle_gamma   90.00
#
_symmetry.space_group_name_H-M   'P 1'
#
loop_
_entity.id
_entity.type
_entity.pdbx_description
1 polymer ?
#
loop_
_entity_poly.entity_id
_entity_poly.type
_entity_poly.pdbx_seq_one_letter_code
_entity_poly.pdbx_strand_id
1 'polypeptide(L)'
;MRFRRRIRVVSIYNSCRRPKLGDKFSSGQGQKGRYAIQRSWNVPRYDMNPHGYPSRMTVDKLMELLTGKNAILSGKFRYGTAFGGDQVNVVCEELAARGFNYVGKDMLTSGITGQQLCAYIYFGPIYYQELKYMVLDKMHARARGPRYLVNRFRLRHF
;
A
#
# COMPACT_ATOMS: atom_id res chain seq x y z
N MET A 1 18.03 -40.23 44.50
CA MET A 1 18.27 -39.15 43.51
C MET A 1 17.08 -39.08 42.55
N ARG A 2 16.14 -38.13 42.68
CA ARG A 2 14.98 -37.98 41.77
C ARG A 2 15.31 -36.94 40.69
N PHE A 3 15.68 -37.40 39.50
CA PHE A 3 15.83 -36.55 38.31
C PHE A 3 14.44 -36.09 37.84
N ARG A 4 14.04 -34.86 38.17
CA ARG A 4 12.88 -34.21 37.53
C ARG A 4 13.28 -33.77 36.12
N ARG A 5 12.88 -34.53 35.09
CA ARG A 5 12.95 -34.06 33.70
C ARG A 5 12.05 -32.83 33.56
N ARG A 6 12.64 -31.67 33.25
CA ARG A 6 11.90 -30.45 32.91
C ARG A 6 11.17 -30.66 31.59
N ILE A 7 9.85 -30.76 31.64
CA ILE A 7 9.00 -30.73 30.46
C ILE A 7 9.01 -29.29 29.93
N ARG A 8 9.40 -29.11 28.67
CA ARG A 8 9.40 -27.81 27.99
C ARG A 8 8.22 -27.82 27.02
N VAL A 9 7.17 -27.08 27.35
CA VAL A 9 6.01 -26.90 26.46
C VAL A 9 6.28 -25.70 25.58
N VAL A 10 6.23 -25.90 24.26
CA VAL A 10 6.32 -24.84 23.25
C VAL A 10 5.00 -24.84 22.49
N SER A 11 4.25 -23.75 22.58
CA SER A 11 3.02 -23.54 21.81
C SER A 11 3.28 -22.48 20.74
N ILE A 12 3.06 -22.82 19.48
CA ILE A 12 3.16 -21.89 18.34
C ILE A 12 1.74 -21.61 17.86
N TYR A 13 1.37 -20.33 17.80
CA TYR A 13 0.09 -19.88 17.26
C TYR A 13 0.32 -19.05 16.00
N ASN A 14 -0.44 -19.33 14.95
CA ASN A 14 -0.45 -18.53 13.73
C ASN A 14 -1.83 -17.86 13.57
N SER A 15 -1.86 -16.61 13.10
CA SER A 15 -3.09 -15.88 12.82
C SER A 15 -3.04 -15.31 11.40
N CYS A 16 -3.95 -15.75 10.53
CA CYS A 16 -4.17 -15.10 9.23
C CYS A 16 -4.93 -13.79 9.46
N ARG A 17 -4.34 -12.67 9.03
CA ARG A 17 -4.92 -11.34 9.19
C ARG A 17 -5.28 -10.78 7.82
N ARG A 18 -6.53 -10.34 7.67
CA ARG A 18 -6.99 -9.62 6.48
C ARG A 18 -6.77 -8.12 6.71
N PRO A 19 -6.46 -7.34 5.66
CA PRO A 19 -6.38 -5.88 5.75
C PRO A 19 -7.65 -5.26 6.34
N LYS A 20 -7.48 -4.39 7.33
CA LYS A 20 -8.54 -3.64 8.01
C LYS A 20 -8.31 -2.13 7.87
N LEU A 21 -9.38 -1.39 8.14
CA LEU A 21 -9.32 0.06 8.22
C LEU A 21 -8.27 0.51 9.24
N GLY A 22 -7.40 1.40 8.77
CA GLY A 22 -6.26 2.00 9.47
C GLY A 22 -4.94 1.24 9.34
N ASP A 23 -4.93 0.05 8.71
CA ASP A 23 -3.69 -0.69 8.44
C ASP A 23 -2.78 0.11 7.51
N LYS A 24 -1.46 -0.04 7.67
CA LYS A 24 -0.48 0.82 7.01
C LYS A 24 0.10 0.15 5.76
N PHE A 25 0.14 0.89 4.67
CA PHE A 25 0.70 0.49 3.39
C PHE A 25 1.80 1.44 2.95
N SER A 26 2.69 0.99 2.07
CA SER A 26 3.74 1.79 1.44
C SER A 26 3.90 1.39 -0.03
N SER A 27 4.28 2.32 -0.89
CA SER A 27 4.93 1.95 -2.15
C SER A 27 6.44 1.80 -1.97
N GLY A 28 7.12 1.31 -3.01
CA GLY A 28 8.58 1.16 -3.04
C GLY A 28 9.33 2.48 -2.81
N GLN A 29 8.76 3.61 -3.24
CA GLN A 29 9.32 4.97 -3.12
C GLN A 29 9.04 5.62 -1.75
N GLY A 30 8.69 4.84 -0.72
CA GLY A 30 8.54 5.34 0.65
C GLY A 30 7.29 6.17 0.92
N GLN A 31 6.34 6.24 -0.02
CA GLN A 31 5.05 6.91 0.16
C GLN A 31 4.12 6.04 1.00
N LYS A 32 4.02 6.36 2.30
CA LYS A 32 3.26 5.58 3.29
C LYS A 32 1.86 6.17 3.49
N GLY A 33 0.86 5.30 3.57
CA GLY A 33 -0.54 5.66 3.83
C GLY A 33 -1.21 4.70 4.81
N ARG A 34 -2.34 5.12 5.38
CA ARG A 34 -3.24 4.23 6.14
C ARG A 34 -4.48 3.96 5.31
N TYR A 35 -5.01 2.74 5.39
CA TYR A 35 -6.24 2.37 4.71
C TYR A 35 -7.44 3.08 5.34
N ALA A 36 -7.99 4.11 4.70
CA ALA A 36 -8.99 4.97 5.32
C ALA A 36 -10.43 4.50 5.07
N ILE A 37 -10.73 3.98 3.87
CA ILE A 37 -12.09 3.64 3.42
C ILE A 37 -12.05 2.33 2.66
N GLN A 38 -13.01 1.45 2.94
CA GLN A 38 -13.20 0.21 2.21
C GLN A 38 -14.09 0.44 0.99
N ARG A 39 -13.55 0.19 -0.22
CA ARG A 39 -14.27 0.36 -1.49
C ARG A 39 -14.65 -1.00 -2.07
N SER A 40 -15.69 -1.02 -2.91
CA SER A 40 -16.11 -2.20 -3.66
C SER A 40 -15.07 -2.62 -4.71
N TRP A 41 -15.16 -3.87 -5.16
CA TRP A 41 -14.17 -4.54 -6.02
C TRP A 41 -13.96 -3.89 -7.40
N ASN A 42 -14.97 -3.19 -7.93
CA ASN A 42 -14.95 -2.52 -9.25
C ASN A 42 -14.32 -1.12 -9.26
N VAL A 43 -13.82 -0.66 -8.11
CA VAL A 43 -13.31 0.70 -7.93
C VAL A 43 -11.80 0.61 -7.70
N PRO A 44 -10.99 1.58 -8.15
CA PRO A 44 -9.56 1.58 -7.90
C PRO A 44 -9.26 1.28 -6.43
N ARG A 45 -8.48 0.21 -6.18
CA ARG A 45 -8.20 -0.27 -4.82
C ARG A 45 -7.40 0.72 -3.99
N TYR A 46 -6.51 1.48 -4.64
CA TYR A 46 -5.68 2.50 -4.01
C TYR A 46 -5.83 3.81 -4.77
N ASP A 47 -6.36 4.82 -4.08
CA ASP A 47 -6.44 6.19 -4.56
C ASP A 47 -5.45 7.04 -3.77
N MET A 48 -4.56 7.71 -4.48
CA MET A 48 -3.47 8.49 -3.89
C MET A 48 -3.73 9.96 -4.06
N ASN A 49 -3.55 10.71 -2.98
CA ASN A 49 -3.64 12.16 -3.01
C ASN A 49 -2.60 12.75 -3.99
N PRO A 50 -3.02 13.50 -5.03
CA PRO A 50 -2.11 14.11 -6.01
C PRO A 50 -1.12 15.09 -5.37
N HIS A 51 -1.46 15.72 -4.24
CA HIS A 51 -0.56 16.66 -3.55
C HIS A 51 0.74 16.00 -3.03
N GLY A 52 0.76 14.67 -2.88
CA GLY A 52 1.92 13.92 -2.39
C GLY A 52 3.02 13.68 -3.42
N TYR A 53 2.76 13.93 -4.72
CA TYR A 53 3.72 13.71 -5.80
C TYR A 53 4.69 14.88 -5.99
N PRO A 54 4.24 16.13 -6.21
CA PRO A 54 5.16 17.25 -6.46
C PRO A 54 5.97 17.60 -5.21
N SER A 55 5.34 17.54 -4.03
CA SER A 55 5.97 17.89 -2.74
C SER A 55 7.14 16.98 -2.36
N ARG A 56 7.13 15.72 -2.84
CA ARG A 56 8.15 14.72 -2.51
C ARG A 56 9.02 14.36 -3.71
N MET A 57 8.80 15.01 -4.85
CA MET A 57 9.54 14.79 -6.10
C MET A 57 9.62 13.31 -6.50
N THR A 58 8.57 12.52 -6.23
CA THR A 58 8.56 11.08 -6.52
C THR A 58 8.14 10.80 -7.96
N VAL A 59 9.02 11.13 -8.91
CA VAL A 59 8.81 10.91 -10.35
C VAL A 59 8.81 9.42 -10.70
N ASP A 60 9.65 8.63 -10.04
CA ASP A 60 9.79 7.19 -10.27
C ASP A 60 8.46 6.44 -10.14
N LYS A 61 7.57 6.91 -9.28
CA LYS A 61 6.26 6.30 -9.08
C LYS A 61 5.33 6.48 -10.27
N LEU A 62 5.47 7.60 -10.98
CA LEU A 62 4.75 7.83 -12.24
C LEU A 62 5.36 6.99 -13.37
N MET A 63 6.68 6.85 -13.40
CA MET A 63 7.37 5.97 -14.35
C MET A 63 6.96 4.50 -14.15
N GLU A 64 6.85 4.05 -12.89
CA GLU A 64 6.39 2.71 -12.53
C GLU A 64 4.94 2.48 -13.00
N LEU A 65 4.05 3.46 -12.83
CA LEU A 65 2.66 3.36 -13.30
C LEU A 65 2.61 3.20 -14.82
N LEU A 66 3.38 4.02 -15.55
CA LEU A 66 3.40 4.02 -17.01
C LEU A 66 3.97 2.70 -17.55
N THR A 67 5.15 2.30 -17.06
CA THR A 67 5.80 1.04 -17.44
C THR A 67 4.97 -0.18 -17.06
N GLY A 68 4.36 -0.17 -15.88
CA GLY A 68 3.47 -1.22 -15.42
C GLY A 68 2.23 -1.35 -16.29
N LYS A 69 1.61 -0.23 -16.71
CA LYS A 69 0.48 -0.24 -17.64
C LYS A 69 0.88 -0.82 -19.00
N ASN A 70 2.01 -0.38 -19.55
CA ASN A 70 2.56 -0.92 -20.79
C ASN A 70 2.90 -2.41 -20.66
N ALA A 71 3.44 -2.86 -19.52
CA ALA A 71 3.79 -4.25 -19.25
C ALA A 71 2.56 -5.18 -19.25
N ILE A 72 1.43 -4.74 -18.66
CA ILE A 72 0.18 -5.50 -18.71
C ILE A 72 -0.32 -5.63 -20.15
N LEU A 73 -0.23 -4.56 -20.95
CA LEU A 73 -0.70 -4.55 -22.33
C LEU A 73 0.21 -5.36 -23.28
N SER A 74 1.52 -5.34 -23.03
CA SER A 74 2.50 -6.07 -23.84
C SER A 74 2.64 -7.53 -23.44
N GLY A 75 2.20 -7.90 -22.23
CA GLY A 75 2.42 -9.21 -21.63
C GLY A 75 3.90 -9.50 -21.32
N LYS A 76 4.76 -8.47 -21.33
CA LYS A 76 6.21 -8.60 -21.09
C LYS A 76 6.60 -7.86 -19.82
N PHE A 77 7.50 -8.48 -19.05
CA PHE A 77 8.14 -7.79 -17.93
C PHE A 77 9.00 -6.64 -18.44
N ARG A 78 8.95 -5.52 -17.73
CA ARG A 78 9.76 -4.32 -17.99
C ARG A 78 10.85 -4.21 -16.95
N TYR A 79 12.01 -3.70 -17.35
CA TYR A 79 13.17 -3.58 -16.47
C TYR A 79 13.35 -2.10 -16.07
N GLY A 80 13.34 -1.86 -14.75
CA GLY A 80 13.58 -0.54 -14.15
C GLY A 80 14.76 -0.58 -13.18
N THR A 81 15.92 -1.09 -13.63
CA THR A 81 17.13 -1.12 -12.79
C THR A 81 17.70 0.28 -12.59
N ALA A 82 18.46 0.53 -11.51
CA ALA A 82 18.82 1.89 -11.09
C ALA A 82 19.58 2.72 -12.15
N PHE A 83 20.39 2.07 -12.99
CA PHE A 83 21.25 2.73 -14.00
C PHE A 83 20.99 2.23 -15.42
N GLY A 84 19.91 1.48 -15.63
CA GLY A 84 19.59 0.88 -16.93
C GLY A 84 18.16 0.36 -16.96
N GLY A 85 17.61 0.16 -18.15
CA GLY A 85 16.24 -0.32 -18.29
C GLY A 85 15.50 0.36 -19.43
N ASP A 86 14.20 0.14 -19.43
CA ASP A 86 13.32 0.66 -20.47
C ASP A 86 13.20 2.19 -20.36
N GLN A 87 13.55 2.88 -21.44
CA GLN A 87 13.44 4.33 -21.53
C GLN A 87 11.97 4.75 -21.56
N VAL A 88 11.64 5.80 -20.83
CA VAL A 88 10.26 6.26 -20.65
C VAL A 88 9.65 6.70 -21.98
N ASN A 89 10.43 7.34 -22.84
CA ASN A 89 9.95 7.77 -24.16
C ASN A 89 9.49 6.58 -25.02
N VAL A 90 10.27 5.49 -25.03
CA VAL A 90 9.93 4.26 -25.76
C VAL A 90 8.63 3.66 -25.21
N VAL A 91 8.48 3.65 -23.88
CA VAL A 91 7.27 3.15 -23.21
C VAL A 91 6.05 4.01 -23.56
N CYS A 92 6.20 5.33 -23.63
CA CYS A 92 5.14 6.24 -24.05
C CYS A 92 4.71 6.00 -25.50
N GLU A 93 5.67 5.80 -26.41
CA GLU A 93 5.41 5.51 -27.83
C GLU A 93 4.70 4.15 -28.00
N GLU A 94 5.14 3.12 -27.28
CA GLU A 94 4.49 1.80 -27.28
C GLU A 94 3.08 1.83 -26.71
N LEU A 95 2.80 2.71 -25.74
CA LEU A 95 1.45 2.94 -25.22
C LEU A 95 0.57 3.64 -26.27
N ALA A 96 1.10 4.67 -26.92
CA ALA A 96 0.41 5.39 -27.99
C ALA A 96 0.08 4.47 -29.18
N ALA A 97 1.01 3.60 -29.58
CA ALA A 97 0.82 2.61 -30.64
C ALA A 97 -0.32 1.62 -30.32
N ARG A 98 -0.69 1.45 -29.05
CA ARG A 98 -1.81 0.59 -28.61
C ARG A 98 -3.10 1.35 -28.33
N GLY A 99 -3.17 2.63 -28.73
CA GLY A 99 -4.38 3.46 -28.58
C GLY A 99 -4.59 4.01 -27.17
N PHE A 100 -3.57 3.94 -26.29
CA PHE A 100 -3.60 4.64 -25.00
C PHE A 100 -2.99 6.03 -25.13
N ASN A 101 -3.28 6.89 -24.16
CA ASN A 101 -2.63 8.20 -24.09
C ASN A 101 -1.11 8.04 -23.92
N TYR A 102 -0.33 8.81 -24.67
CA TYR A 102 1.14 8.88 -24.59
C TYR A 102 1.63 9.10 -23.15
N VAL A 103 0.93 9.93 -22.38
CA VAL A 103 1.30 10.25 -20.99
C VAL A 103 0.72 9.24 -19.98
N GLY A 104 -0.06 8.25 -20.44
CA GLY A 104 -0.68 7.22 -19.60
C GLY A 104 -1.89 7.67 -18.77
N LYS A 105 -2.40 8.90 -18.99
CA LYS A 105 -3.61 9.40 -18.32
C LYS A 105 -4.87 8.90 -19.04
N ASP A 106 -5.86 8.48 -18.26
CA ASP A 106 -7.15 8.01 -18.75
C ASP A 106 -8.29 8.96 -18.35
N MET A 107 -9.38 8.91 -19.11
CA MET A 107 -10.64 9.55 -18.73
C MET A 107 -11.47 8.56 -17.89
N LEU A 108 -11.80 8.94 -16.66
CA LEU A 108 -12.60 8.10 -15.78
C LEU A 108 -14.02 8.66 -15.64
N THR A 109 -14.96 7.76 -15.38
CA THR A 109 -16.36 8.10 -15.10
C THR A 109 -16.62 8.07 -13.60
N SER A 110 -17.37 9.04 -13.11
CA SER A 110 -17.82 9.09 -11.72
C SER A 110 -18.75 7.92 -11.41
N GLY A 111 -18.40 7.11 -10.41
CA GLY A 111 -19.25 6.00 -9.96
C GLY A 111 -20.51 6.44 -9.21
N ILE A 112 -20.61 7.71 -8.81
CA ILE A 112 -21.79 8.24 -8.11
C ILE A 112 -22.77 8.86 -9.10
N THR A 113 -22.27 9.70 -10.02
CA THR A 113 -23.11 10.48 -10.95
C THR A 113 -23.21 9.86 -12.34
N GLY A 114 -22.33 8.91 -12.69
CA GLY A 114 -22.28 8.31 -14.02
C GLY A 114 -21.71 9.22 -15.12
N GLN A 115 -21.33 10.46 -14.78
CA GLN A 115 -20.76 11.43 -15.73
C GLN A 115 -19.24 11.28 -15.82
N GLN A 116 -18.68 11.67 -16.96
CA GLN A 116 -17.23 11.74 -17.15
C GLN A 116 -16.63 12.79 -16.21
N LEU A 117 -15.46 12.49 -15.63
CA LEU A 117 -14.73 13.45 -14.82
C LEU A 117 -14.09 14.52 -15.73
N CYS A 118 -14.13 15.78 -15.30
CA CYS A 118 -13.55 16.91 -16.05
C CYS A 118 -12.00 16.93 -16.05
N ALA A 119 -11.35 15.83 -15.67
CA ALA A 119 -9.90 15.73 -15.56
C ALA A 119 -9.39 14.37 -16.03
N TYR A 120 -8.22 14.39 -16.67
CA TYR A 120 -7.48 13.18 -17.00
C TYR A 120 -6.72 12.68 -15.77
N ILE A 121 -6.90 11.41 -15.44
CA ILE A 121 -6.36 10.79 -14.21
C ILE A 121 -5.30 9.78 -14.59
N TYR A 122 -4.17 9.80 -13.88
CA TYR A 122 -3.19 8.73 -13.99
C TYR A 122 -3.77 7.45 -13.40
N PHE A 123 -3.93 6.44 -14.23
CA PHE A 123 -4.49 5.16 -13.86
C PHE A 123 -3.64 4.02 -14.40
N GLY A 124 -3.23 3.12 -13.51
CA GLY A 124 -2.39 1.98 -13.86
C GLY A 124 -1.94 1.19 -12.62
N PRO A 125 -1.30 0.04 -12.84
CA PRO A 125 -0.78 -0.80 -11.77
C PRO A 125 0.43 -0.13 -11.11
N ILE A 126 0.47 -0.15 -9.78
CA ILE A 126 1.63 0.25 -8.97
C ILE A 126 1.82 -0.82 -7.90
N TYR A 127 3.07 -1.17 -7.63
CA TYR A 127 3.41 -2.11 -6.57
C TYR A 127 3.27 -1.47 -5.19
N TYR A 128 2.43 -2.10 -4.37
CA TYR A 128 2.14 -1.71 -3.00
C TYR A 128 2.50 -2.83 -2.03
N GLN A 129 3.12 -2.45 -0.93
CA GLN A 129 3.50 -3.34 0.16
C GLN A 129 2.65 -3.03 1.39
N GLU A 130 2.13 -4.09 2.00
CA GLU A 130 1.56 -4.04 3.34
C GLU A 130 2.67 -3.98 4.38
N LEU A 131 2.55 -3.07 5.35
CA LEU A 131 3.52 -2.96 6.43
C LEU A 131 3.04 -3.74 7.65
N LYS A 132 3.99 -4.20 8.47
CA LYS A 132 3.72 -4.84 9.77
C LYS A 132 2.91 -4.00 10.78
N TYR A 133 2.63 -2.73 10.48
CA TYR A 133 1.94 -1.81 11.37
C TYR A 133 0.42 -1.94 11.22
N MET A 134 -0.14 -2.99 11.81
CA MET A 134 -1.58 -3.22 11.83
C MET A 134 -2.26 -2.45 12.97
N VAL A 135 -3.53 -2.11 12.78
CA VAL A 135 -4.34 -1.39 13.78
C VAL A 135 -4.63 -2.26 14.98
N LEU A 136 -4.87 -3.56 14.76
CA LEU A 136 -5.16 -4.51 15.83
C LEU A 136 -4.07 -4.55 16.90
N ASP A 137 -2.80 -4.38 16.51
CA ASP A 137 -1.67 -4.37 17.44
C ASP A 137 -1.53 -3.04 18.19
N LYS A 138 -2.29 -2.00 17.81
CA LYS A 138 -2.23 -0.66 18.40
C LYS A 138 -3.46 -0.30 19.22
N MET A 139 -4.58 -0.99 19.02
CA MET A 139 -5.79 -0.77 19.78
C MET A 139 -5.60 -1.25 21.22
N HIS A 140 -5.49 -0.32 22.15
CA HIS A 140 -5.44 -0.60 23.57
C HIS A 140 -6.39 0.34 24.31
N ALA A 141 -7.28 -0.22 25.13
CA ALA A 141 -8.20 0.53 25.97
C ALA A 141 -8.12 0.01 27.40
N ARG A 142 -8.19 0.92 28.38
CA ARG A 142 -8.08 0.56 29.79
C ARG A 142 -8.89 1.48 30.69
N ALA A 143 -9.96 0.94 31.28
CA ALA A 143 -10.78 1.65 32.26
C ALA A 143 -10.20 1.58 33.68
N ARG A 144 -9.79 0.38 34.13
CA ARG A 144 -9.10 0.12 35.42
C ARG A 144 -8.01 -0.92 35.20
N GLY A 145 -7.08 -1.08 36.14
CA GLY A 145 -6.16 -2.22 36.12
C GLY A 145 -5.03 -2.12 37.15
N PRO A 146 -3.95 -2.89 36.97
CA PRO A 146 -2.83 -2.96 37.88
C PRO A 146 -2.17 -1.60 38.21
N ARG A 147 -1.84 -1.39 39.48
CA ARG A 147 -1.13 -0.21 39.97
C ARG A 147 0.20 -0.63 40.62
N TYR A 148 1.19 0.23 40.55
CA TYR A 148 2.47 0.03 41.26
C TYR A 148 2.19 -0.05 42.76
N LEU A 149 2.82 -0.99 43.46
CA LEU A 149 2.57 -1.20 44.89
C LEU A 149 2.99 0.01 45.74
N VAL A 150 4.12 0.64 45.42
CA VAL A 150 4.73 1.70 46.22
C VAL A 150 3.93 3.01 46.15
N ASN A 151 3.66 3.50 44.94
CA ASN A 151 3.07 4.82 44.72
C ASN A 151 1.60 4.76 44.26
N ARG A 152 1.05 3.56 44.07
CA ARG A 152 -0.30 3.32 43.54
C ARG A 152 -0.57 3.98 42.19
N PHE A 153 0.46 4.40 41.45
CA PHE A 153 0.30 4.92 40.10
C PHE A 153 -0.03 3.80 39.12
N ARG A 154 -0.62 4.19 38.00
CA ARG A 154 -0.97 3.26 36.93
C ARG A 154 0.27 2.56 36.38
N LEU A 155 0.29 1.23 36.38
CA LEU A 155 1.36 0.45 35.76
C LEU A 155 1.38 0.70 34.24
N ARG A 156 2.57 0.99 33.70
CA ARG A 156 2.82 1.00 32.25
C ARG A 156 3.11 -0.43 31.82
N HIS A 157 2.13 -1.08 31.22
CA HIS A 157 2.38 -2.24 30.38
C HIS A 157 2.21 -1.78 28.93
N PHE A 158 3.27 -1.95 28.14
CA PHE A 158 3.25 -1.83 26.69
C PHE A 158 2.79 -3.17 26.11
#